data_AF-A0A2V9K5R2-F1
#
_entry.id   AF-A0A2V9K5R2-F1
#
_cell.length_a   1.000
_cell.length_b   1.000
_cell.length_c   1.000
_cell.angle_alpha   90.00
_cell.angle_beta   90.00
_cell.angle_gamma   90.00
#
_symmetry.space_group_name_H-M   'P 1'
#
loop_
_entity.id
_entity.type
_entity.pdbx_description
1 polymer ?
#
loop_
_entity_poly.entity_id
_entity_poly.type
_entity_poly.pdbx_seq_one_letter_code
_entity_poly.pdbx_strand_id
1 'polypeptide(L)'
;MPAAYLALLAFIVVYFARPTDWISALNMLPLGKVTGIVAAATLAISVLSGRAPLNRLPREAFYLVLLFAQLALTVPFSPVWRGGAFEVVFLEFSKVVVMTIGIMLIAKTLKRLTMLLFVQAGAVATVSVISLLKSRLVADRLTGFLNGIYGNPNDLALAVALAFPMCFAFLLRTRSRLRKIVWSFAIVTMVGV
;
A
#
# COMPACT_ATOMS: atom_id res chain seq x y z
N MET A 1 -16.46 -12.04 8.25
CA MET A 1 -15.85 -12.21 6.92
C MET A 1 -14.34 -12.42 7.04
N PRO A 2 -13.90 -13.61 7.45
CA PRO A 2 -12.47 -13.92 7.56
C PRO A 2 -11.79 -14.02 6.18
N ALA A 3 -12.43 -14.66 5.19
CA ALA A 3 -11.86 -14.84 3.85
C ALA A 3 -11.55 -13.52 3.13
N ALA A 4 -12.49 -12.58 3.08
CA ALA A 4 -12.27 -11.26 2.46
C ALA A 4 -11.20 -10.43 3.18
N TYR A 5 -11.11 -10.57 4.51
CA TYR A 5 -10.05 -9.92 5.28
C TYR A 5 -8.68 -10.53 4.99
N LEU A 6 -8.58 -11.86 4.88
CA LEU A 6 -7.33 -12.54 4.54
C LEU A 6 -6.88 -12.21 3.11
N ALA A 7 -7.82 -12.15 2.16
CA ALA A 7 -7.52 -11.73 0.79
C ALA A 7 -7.02 -10.28 0.73
N LEU A 8 -7.67 -9.36 1.45
CA LEU A 8 -7.22 -7.97 1.57
C LEU A 8 -5.85 -7.87 2.24
N LEU A 9 -5.64 -8.61 3.33
CA LEU A 9 -4.35 -8.63 4.04
C LEU A 9 -3.24 -9.16 3.13
N ALA A 10 -3.48 -10.26 2.40
CA ALA A 10 -2.53 -10.80 1.43
C ALA A 10 -2.21 -9.80 0.32
N PHE A 11 -3.23 -9.09 -0.18
CA PHE A 11 -3.01 -8.02 -1.16
C PHE A 11 -2.15 -6.88 -0.60
N ILE A 12 -2.42 -6.41 0.63
CA ILE A 12 -1.62 -5.36 1.28
C ILE A 12 -0.17 -5.82 1.49
N VAL A 13 0.05 -7.07 1.90
CA VAL A 13 1.40 -7.65 2.02
C VAL A 13 2.10 -7.62 0.67
N VAL A 14 1.47 -8.13 -0.41
CA VAL A 14 2.11 -8.15 -1.73
C VAL A 14 2.31 -6.75 -2.29
N TYR A 15 1.37 -5.82 -2.05
CA TYR A 15 1.41 -4.46 -2.55
C TYR A 15 2.54 -3.63 -1.91
N PHE A 16 2.66 -3.65 -0.59
CA PHE A 16 3.68 -2.87 0.12
C PHE A 16 5.02 -3.60 0.23
N ALA A 17 5.01 -4.91 0.53
CA ALA A 17 6.27 -5.65 0.66
C ALA A 17 6.87 -6.04 -0.69
N ARG A 18 6.10 -6.06 -1.79
CA ARG A 18 6.57 -6.31 -3.16
C ARG A 18 7.53 -7.51 -3.29
N PRO A 19 7.13 -8.72 -2.87
CA PRO A 19 7.97 -9.92 -2.87
C PRO A 19 8.64 -10.22 -4.22
N THR A 20 7.99 -9.84 -5.33
CA THR A 20 8.52 -9.99 -6.70
C THR A 20 9.83 -9.26 -6.92
N ASP A 21 9.99 -8.08 -6.31
CA ASP A 21 11.19 -7.26 -6.50
C ASP A 21 12.39 -7.77 -5.68
N TRP A 22 12.12 -8.57 -4.65
CA TRP A 22 13.15 -9.19 -3.80
C TRP A 22 13.66 -10.51 -4.37
N ILE A 23 12.76 -11.31 -4.95
CA ILE A 23 13.03 -12.67 -5.39
C ILE A 23 12.79 -12.74 -6.89
N SER A 24 13.87 -12.74 -7.68
CA SER A 24 13.79 -12.77 -9.14
C SER A 24 12.99 -13.95 -9.70
N ALA A 25 12.96 -15.09 -9.01
CA ALA A 25 12.14 -16.25 -9.38
C ALA A 25 10.63 -15.97 -9.36
N LEU A 26 10.18 -15.01 -8.55
CA LEU A 26 8.76 -14.63 -8.46
C LEU A 26 8.33 -13.66 -9.57
N ASN A 27 9.25 -13.12 -10.37
CA ASN A 27 8.91 -12.21 -11.47
C ASN A 27 8.09 -12.89 -12.59
N MET A 28 8.14 -14.22 -12.68
CA MET A 28 7.31 -14.99 -13.61
C MET A 28 5.82 -14.96 -13.23
N LEU A 29 5.51 -14.73 -11.96
CA LEU A 29 4.14 -14.70 -11.45
C LEU A 29 3.75 -13.25 -11.13
N PRO A 30 2.72 -12.66 -11.77
CA PRO A 30 2.27 -11.31 -11.46
C PRO A 30 1.48 -11.30 -10.14
N LEU A 31 2.16 -11.56 -9.01
CA LEU A 31 1.56 -11.73 -7.67
C LEU A 31 0.67 -10.54 -7.29
N GLY A 32 1.08 -9.31 -7.62
CA GLY A 32 0.27 -8.12 -7.36
C GLY A 32 -1.06 -8.11 -8.13
N LYS A 33 -1.08 -8.62 -9.37
CA LYS A 33 -2.33 -8.74 -10.15
C LYS A 33 -3.20 -9.86 -9.60
N VAL A 34 -2.62 -11.02 -9.30
CA VAL A 34 -3.35 -12.18 -8.76
C VAL A 34 -4.01 -11.84 -7.43
N THR A 35 -3.22 -11.35 -6.47
CA THR A 35 -3.76 -10.98 -5.15
C THR A 35 -4.75 -9.82 -5.22
N GLY A 36 -4.54 -8.87 -6.14
CA GLY A 36 -5.48 -7.78 -6.38
C GLY A 36 -6.83 -8.25 -6.91
N ILE A 37 -6.82 -9.15 -7.91
CA ILE A 37 -8.05 -9.75 -8.46
C ILE A 37 -8.78 -10.55 -7.38
N VAL A 38 -8.07 -11.36 -6.59
CA VAL A 38 -8.67 -12.15 -5.50
C VAL A 38 -9.26 -11.23 -4.42
N ALA A 39 -8.58 -10.16 -4.04
CA ALA A 39 -9.09 -9.18 -3.08
C ALA A 39 -10.34 -8.46 -3.62
N ALA A 40 -10.32 -8.03 -4.88
CA ALA A 40 -11.47 -7.39 -5.52
C ALA A 40 -12.66 -8.35 -5.65
N ALA A 41 -12.43 -9.59 -6.06
CA ALA A 41 -13.48 -10.61 -6.21
C ALA A 41 -14.11 -10.96 -4.86
N THR A 42 -13.31 -11.18 -3.82
CA THR A 42 -13.82 -11.46 -2.47
C THR A 42 -14.56 -10.27 -1.87
N LEU A 43 -14.16 -9.03 -2.19
CA LEU A 43 -14.90 -7.82 -1.85
C LEU A 43 -16.25 -7.77 -2.58
N ALA A 44 -16.28 -7.98 -3.89
CA ALA A 44 -17.50 -8.00 -4.69
C ALA A 44 -18.49 -9.07 -4.17
N ILE A 45 -18.02 -10.28 -3.92
CA ILE A 45 -18.84 -11.35 -3.32
C ILE A 45 -19.38 -10.93 -1.96
N SER A 46 -18.57 -10.27 -1.13
CA SER A 46 -18.98 -9.80 0.19
C SER A 46 -20.06 -8.71 0.13
N VAL A 47 -19.99 -7.83 -0.88
CA VAL A 47 -21.00 -6.80 -1.15
C VAL A 47 -22.29 -7.45 -1.65
N LEU A 48 -22.20 -8.30 -2.67
CA LEU A 48 -23.36 -8.98 -3.29
C LEU A 48 -24.08 -9.91 -2.31
N SER A 49 -23.34 -10.57 -1.42
CA SER A 49 -23.92 -11.43 -0.38
C SER A 49 -24.56 -10.65 0.78
N GLY A 50 -24.62 -9.31 0.72
CA GLY A 50 -25.15 -8.44 1.77
C GLY A 50 -24.30 -8.40 3.05
N ARG A 51 -23.14 -9.06 3.08
CA ARG A 51 -22.26 -9.12 4.25
C ARG A 51 -21.56 -7.77 4.46
N ALA A 52 -21.17 -7.11 3.37
CA ALA A 52 -20.52 -5.79 3.34
C ALA A 52 -21.36 -4.79 2.51
N PRO A 53 -22.53 -4.33 3.00
CA PRO A 53 -23.40 -3.44 2.24
C PRO A 53 -22.73 -2.08 1.99
N LEU A 54 -22.83 -1.58 0.76
CA LEU A 54 -22.23 -0.29 0.35
C LEU A 54 -22.79 0.92 1.12
N ASN A 55 -24.02 0.83 1.64
CA ASN A 55 -24.61 1.88 2.47
C ASN A 55 -23.90 2.08 3.83
N ARG A 56 -22.95 1.21 4.18
CA ARG A 56 -22.08 1.38 5.35
C ARG A 56 -20.81 2.18 5.04
N LEU A 57 -20.59 2.55 3.77
CA LEU A 57 -19.47 3.40 3.41
C LEU A 57 -19.69 4.81 3.98
N PRO A 58 -18.66 5.40 4.60
CA PRO A 58 -18.77 6.75 5.10
C PRO A 58 -18.62 7.74 3.93
N ARG A 59 -18.92 9.02 4.15
CA ARG A 59 -18.98 10.03 3.06
C ARG A 59 -17.63 10.21 2.36
N GLU A 60 -16.54 9.92 3.05
CA GLU A 60 -15.17 9.97 2.55
C GLU A 60 -14.96 8.95 1.41
N ALA A 61 -15.62 7.79 1.45
CA ALA A 61 -15.58 6.84 0.36
C ALA A 61 -16.26 7.40 -0.90
N PHE A 62 -17.33 8.17 -0.72
CA PHE A 62 -18.01 8.83 -1.84
C PHE A 62 -17.12 9.92 -2.46
N TYR A 63 -16.46 10.75 -1.62
CA TYR A 63 -15.49 11.73 -2.13
C TYR A 63 -14.31 11.09 -2.85
N LEU A 64 -13.79 9.98 -2.33
CA LEU A 64 -12.74 9.21 -3.00
C LEU A 64 -13.17 8.74 -4.40
N VAL A 65 -14.39 8.20 -4.52
CA VAL A 65 -14.94 7.76 -5.82
C VAL A 65 -15.14 8.94 -6.76
N LEU A 66 -15.62 10.09 -6.27
CA LEU A 66 -15.75 11.30 -7.07
C LEU A 66 -14.39 11.82 -7.57
N LEU A 67 -13.37 11.86 -6.70
CA LEU A 67 -12.02 12.26 -7.09
C LEU A 67 -11.42 11.29 -8.11
N PHE A 68 -11.66 9.99 -7.95
CA PHE A 68 -11.23 8.99 -8.94
C PHE A 68 -11.99 9.14 -10.26
N ALA A 69 -13.29 9.43 -10.22
CA ALA A 69 -14.09 9.68 -11.42
C ALA A 69 -13.59 10.94 -12.15
N GLN A 70 -13.29 12.01 -11.42
CA GLN A 70 -12.66 13.21 -11.97
C GLN A 70 -11.32 12.86 -12.62
N LEU A 71 -10.46 12.10 -11.95
CA LEU A 71 -9.18 11.66 -12.49
C LEU A 71 -9.37 10.85 -13.78
N ALA A 72 -10.30 9.89 -13.80
CA ALA A 72 -10.62 9.11 -14.99
C ALA A 72 -11.16 9.97 -16.14
N LEU A 73 -11.98 10.98 -15.83
CA LEU A 73 -12.50 11.92 -16.82
C LEU A 73 -11.40 12.77 -17.44
N THR A 74 -10.31 13.08 -16.72
CA THR A 74 -9.18 13.85 -17.28
C THR A 74 -8.33 13.07 -18.29
N VAL A 75 -8.38 11.74 -18.30
CA VAL A 75 -7.59 10.88 -19.20
C VAL A 75 -7.79 11.21 -20.69
N PRO A 76 -9.02 11.25 -21.25
CA PRO A 76 -9.22 11.60 -22.65
C PRO A 76 -8.78 13.02 -23.01
N PHE A 77 -8.81 13.94 -22.04
CA PHE A 77 -8.37 15.34 -22.23
C PHE A 77 -6.86 15.52 -22.16
N SER A 78 -6.08 14.47 -21.87
CA SER A 78 -4.62 14.55 -21.95
C SER A 78 -4.20 14.82 -23.41
N PRO A 79 -3.53 15.95 -23.70
CA PRO A 79 -3.20 16.32 -25.08
C PRO A 79 -1.98 15.57 -25.60
N VAL A 80 -1.02 15.23 -24.72
CA VAL A 80 0.30 14.71 -25.11
C VAL A 80 0.46 13.22 -24.77
N TRP A 81 -0.17 12.72 -23.70
CA TRP A 81 0.16 11.39 -23.16
C TRP A 81 -1.09 10.61 -22.71
N ARG A 82 -2.03 10.38 -23.64
CA ARG A 82 -3.29 9.66 -23.37
C ARG A 82 -3.08 8.22 -22.92
N GLY A 83 -2.19 7.49 -23.58
CA GLY A 83 -1.90 6.08 -23.27
C GLY A 83 -1.30 5.90 -21.87
N GLY A 84 -0.30 6.72 -21.52
CA GLY A 84 0.27 6.69 -20.17
C GLY A 84 -0.70 7.16 -19.10
N ALA A 85 -1.51 8.19 -19.38
CA ALA A 85 -2.57 8.61 -18.46
C ALA A 85 -3.57 7.47 -18.18
N PHE A 86 -3.96 6.71 -19.21
CA PHE A 86 -4.82 5.54 -19.03
C PHE A 86 -4.15 4.46 -18.15
N GLU A 87 -2.88 4.13 -18.43
CA GLU A 87 -2.14 3.14 -17.67
C GLU A 87 -2.00 3.54 -16.19
N VAL A 88 -1.59 4.78 -15.90
CA VAL A 88 -1.45 5.29 -14.54
C VAL A 88 -2.78 5.26 -13.80
N VAL A 89 -3.87 5.73 -14.40
CA VAL A 89 -5.18 5.82 -13.72
C VAL A 89 -5.80 4.44 -13.49
N PHE A 90 -5.84 3.60 -14.53
CA PHE A 90 -6.59 2.34 -14.48
C PHE A 90 -5.74 1.14 -14.06
N LEU A 91 -4.45 1.09 -14.37
CA LEU A 91 -3.59 -0.05 -14.06
C LEU A 91 -2.76 0.15 -12.79
N GLU A 92 -2.39 1.39 -12.45
CA GLU A 92 -1.62 1.68 -11.24
C GLU A 92 -2.51 2.15 -10.08
N PHE A 93 -3.29 3.22 -10.28
CA PHE A 93 -4.00 3.90 -9.20
C PHE A 93 -5.30 3.22 -8.75
N SER A 94 -6.06 2.61 -9.68
CA SER A 94 -7.35 1.95 -9.38
C SER A 94 -7.31 0.97 -8.21
N LYS A 95 -6.17 0.26 -8.04
CA LYS A 95 -5.92 -0.68 -6.95
C LYS A 95 -5.99 -0.02 -5.58
N VAL A 96 -5.53 1.22 -5.47
CA VAL A 96 -5.56 2.01 -4.22
C VAL A 96 -7.00 2.33 -3.84
N VAL A 97 -7.85 2.67 -4.80
CA VAL A 97 -9.28 2.93 -4.58
C VAL A 97 -10.00 1.68 -4.06
N VAL A 98 -9.81 0.55 -4.74
CA VAL A 98 -10.42 -0.74 -4.35
C VAL A 98 -9.93 -1.16 -2.96
N MET A 99 -8.64 -1.05 -2.69
CA MET A 99 -8.05 -1.36 -1.40
C MET A 99 -8.63 -0.48 -0.29
N THR A 100 -8.73 0.83 -0.51
CA THR A 100 -9.23 1.79 0.47
C THR A 100 -10.69 1.49 0.84
N ILE A 101 -11.55 1.28 -0.17
CA ILE A 101 -12.94 0.87 0.03
C ILE A 101 -13.02 -0.46 0.78
N GLY A 102 -12.16 -1.41 0.42
CA GLY A 102 -12.09 -2.71 1.10
C GLY A 102 -11.69 -2.62 2.55
N ILE A 103 -10.73 -1.77 2.90
CA ILE A 103 -10.35 -1.50 4.28
C ILE A 103 -11.57 -0.94 5.04
N MET A 104 -12.25 0.07 4.51
CA MET A 104 -13.41 0.70 5.14
C MET A 104 -14.55 -0.30 5.41
N LEU A 105 -14.81 -1.23 4.49
CA LEU A 105 -15.89 -2.21 4.62
C LEU A 105 -15.54 -3.41 5.49
N ILE A 106 -14.29 -3.89 5.43
CA ILE A 106 -13.88 -5.20 5.96
C ILE A 106 -13.16 -5.06 7.32
N ALA A 107 -12.37 -4.01 7.52
CA ALA A 107 -11.52 -3.81 8.71
C ALA A 107 -12.29 -3.20 9.90
N LYS A 108 -13.39 -3.84 10.30
CA LYS A 108 -14.31 -3.34 11.35
C LYS A 108 -13.81 -3.41 12.79
N THR A 109 -12.62 -3.93 13.03
CA THR A 109 -12.08 -4.07 14.39
C THR A 109 -10.71 -3.44 14.48
N LEU A 110 -10.41 -2.84 15.63
CA LEU A 110 -9.12 -2.24 15.88
C LEU A 110 -7.98 -3.25 15.66
N LYS A 111 -8.17 -4.51 16.05
CA LYS A 111 -7.19 -5.59 15.81
C LYS A 111 -6.89 -5.77 14.32
N ARG A 112 -7.92 -5.78 13.47
CA ARG A 112 -7.76 -5.96 12.02
C ARG A 112 -7.08 -4.76 11.38
N LEU A 113 -7.53 -3.55 11.73
CA LEU A 113 -6.93 -2.31 11.22
C LEU A 113 -5.46 -2.19 11.66
N THR A 114 -5.18 -2.44 12.94
CA THR A 114 -3.81 -2.43 13.50
C THR A 114 -2.89 -3.37 12.73
N MET A 115 -3.37 -4.57 12.36
CA MET A 115 -2.58 -5.53 11.58
C MET A 115 -2.25 -5.03 10.17
N LEU A 116 -3.20 -4.38 9.49
CA LEU A 116 -2.95 -3.81 8.15
C LEU A 116 -1.91 -2.67 8.23
N LEU A 117 -2.05 -1.79 9.22
CA LEU A 117 -1.09 -0.72 9.49
C LEU A 117 0.29 -1.27 9.88
N PHE A 118 0.33 -2.36 10.65
CA PHE A 118 1.57 -3.03 11.03
C PHE A 118 2.31 -3.58 9.82
N VAL A 119 1.58 -4.23 8.89
CA VAL A 119 2.16 -4.74 7.64
C VAL A 119 2.71 -3.59 6.80
N GLN A 120 1.94 -2.51 6.62
CA GLN A 120 2.38 -1.34 5.88
C GLN A 120 3.64 -0.72 6.49
N ALA A 121 3.63 -0.45 7.81
CA ALA A 121 4.75 0.15 8.52
C ALA A 121 6.01 -0.74 8.46
N GLY A 122 5.85 -2.05 8.66
CA GLY A 122 6.96 -3.01 8.57
C GLY A 122 7.53 -3.14 7.16
N ALA A 123 6.68 -3.12 6.12
CA ALA A 123 7.12 -3.13 4.74
C ALA A 123 7.94 -1.86 4.41
N VAL A 124 7.40 -0.67 4.70
CA VAL A 124 8.11 0.60 4.46
C VAL A 124 9.42 0.65 5.24
N ALA A 125 9.44 0.23 6.51
CA ALA A 125 10.67 0.15 7.31
C ALA A 125 11.74 -0.74 6.64
N THR A 126 11.34 -1.90 6.14
CA THR A 126 12.25 -2.83 5.45
C THR A 126 12.81 -2.21 4.17
N VAL A 127 11.95 -1.54 3.39
CA VAL A 127 12.36 -0.81 2.19
C VAL A 127 13.34 0.32 2.53
N SER A 128 13.07 1.11 3.57
CA SER A 128 13.96 2.20 4.02
C SER A 128 15.35 1.70 4.40
N VAL A 129 15.43 0.64 5.21
CA VAL A 129 16.71 0.02 5.61
C VAL A 129 17.51 -0.39 4.37
N ILE A 130 16.86 -1.02 3.39
CA ILE A 130 17.57 -1.57 2.24
C ILE A 130 17.95 -0.48 1.24
N SER A 131 17.11 0.55 1.07
CA SER A 131 17.45 1.72 0.26
C SER A 131 18.71 2.42 0.78
N LEU A 132 18.91 2.47 2.10
CA LEU A 132 20.17 2.97 2.69
C LEU A 132 21.35 2.04 2.44
N LEU A 133 21.18 0.73 2.66
CA LEU A 133 22.27 -0.24 2.51
C LEU A 133 22.73 -0.40 1.06
N LYS A 134 21.83 -0.27 0.10
CA LYS A 134 22.10 -0.46 -1.35
C LYS A 134 22.11 0.85 -2.13
N SER A 135 22.33 1.97 -1.43
CA SER A 135 22.18 3.33 -1.96
C SER A 135 22.72 3.47 -3.39
N ARG A 136 21.84 3.81 -4.33
CA ARG A 136 22.23 4.42 -5.61
C ARG A 136 21.90 5.90 -5.49
N LEU A 137 22.93 6.72 -5.43
CA LEU A 137 22.79 8.17 -5.54
C LEU A 137 22.57 8.49 -7.02
N VAL A 138 21.41 9.01 -7.35
CA VAL A 138 21.16 9.61 -8.68
C VAL A 138 20.92 11.10 -8.43
N ALA A 139 21.86 11.93 -8.89
CA ALA A 139 21.84 13.38 -8.70
C ALA A 139 21.64 13.82 -7.23
N ASP A 140 22.46 13.30 -6.32
CA ASP A 140 22.44 13.57 -4.86
C ASP A 140 21.15 13.21 -4.12
N ARG A 141 20.25 12.43 -4.74
CA ARG A 141 19.01 11.94 -4.12
C ARG A 141 19.05 10.42 -4.02
N LEU A 142 18.65 9.88 -2.86
CA LEU A 142 18.47 8.46 -2.66
C LEU A 142 17.26 7.98 -3.49
N THR A 143 17.51 7.33 -4.62
CA THR A 143 16.46 6.61 -5.34
C THR A 143 16.19 5.30 -4.61
N GLY A 144 14.91 4.96 -4.40
CA GLY A 144 14.60 3.69 -3.76
C GLY A 144 15.06 2.51 -4.61
N PHE A 145 15.57 1.48 -3.95
CA PHE A 145 16.14 0.30 -4.59
C PHE A 145 15.11 -0.53 -5.38
N LEU A 146 13.82 -0.37 -5.06
CA LEU A 146 12.73 -1.13 -5.64
C LEU A 146 12.02 -0.31 -6.72
N ASN A 147 11.57 -0.97 -7.78
CA ASN A 147 10.80 -0.34 -8.86
C ASN A 147 9.44 0.18 -8.38
N GLY A 148 8.64 0.83 -9.25
CA GLY A 148 7.27 1.31 -8.98
C GLY A 148 7.18 2.33 -7.81
N ILE A 149 6.26 2.14 -6.85
CA ILE A 149 5.95 3.15 -5.80
C ILE A 149 7.14 3.60 -4.92
N TYR A 150 8.23 2.83 -4.89
CA TYR A 150 9.43 3.17 -4.12
C TYR A 150 10.58 3.67 -5.01
N GLY A 151 10.46 3.54 -6.33
CA GLY A 151 11.54 3.91 -7.25
C GLY A 151 11.73 5.43 -7.34
N ASN A 152 10.65 6.18 -7.15
CA ASN A 152 10.68 7.63 -7.08
C ASN A 152 11.04 8.09 -5.66
N PRO A 153 12.09 8.92 -5.48
CA PRO A 153 12.50 9.42 -4.17
C PRO A 153 11.38 10.20 -3.44
N ASN A 154 10.53 10.93 -4.16
CA ASN A 154 9.43 11.68 -3.54
C ASN A 154 8.34 10.75 -3.00
N ASP A 155 8.02 9.66 -3.72
CA ASP A 155 7.00 8.70 -3.31
C ASP A 155 7.50 7.84 -2.13
N LEU A 156 8.81 7.51 -2.12
CA LEU A 156 9.46 6.87 -0.98
C LEU A 156 9.43 7.77 0.26
N ALA A 157 9.79 9.06 0.12
CA ALA A 157 9.74 10.02 1.22
C ALA A 157 8.32 10.17 1.79
N LEU A 158 7.30 10.21 0.92
CA LEU A 158 5.90 10.23 1.35
C LEU A 158 5.51 8.95 2.11
N ALA A 159 5.92 7.78 1.61
CA ALA A 159 5.66 6.51 2.29
C ALA A 159 6.31 6.46 3.67
N VAL A 160 7.54 6.96 3.80
CA VAL A 160 8.25 7.09 5.08
C VAL A 160 7.55 8.06 6.02
N ALA A 161 7.16 9.24 5.55
CA ALA A 161 6.46 10.24 6.35
C ALA A 161 5.14 9.70 6.92
N LEU A 162 4.41 8.87 6.15
CA LEU A 162 3.19 8.21 6.60
C LEU A 162 3.47 7.05 7.56
N ALA A 163 4.51 6.24 7.32
CA ALA A 163 4.83 5.08 8.13
C ALA A 163 5.53 5.43 9.46
N PHE A 164 6.26 6.54 9.51
CA PHE A 164 6.99 7.00 10.68
C PHE A 164 6.14 7.11 11.96
N PRO A 165 5.00 7.85 11.98
CA PRO A 165 4.16 7.92 13.17
C PRO A 165 3.57 6.57 13.56
N MET A 166 3.33 5.67 12.59
CA MET A 166 2.85 4.31 12.85
C MET A 166 3.92 3.47 13.56
N CYS A 167 5.17 3.52 13.07
CA CYS A 167 6.32 2.85 13.68
C CYS A 167 6.54 3.34 15.12
N PHE A 168 6.46 4.65 15.33
CA PHE A 168 6.57 5.26 16.65
C PHE A 168 5.46 4.79 17.60
N ALA A 169 4.21 4.76 17.13
CA ALA A 169 3.09 4.23 17.91
C ALA A 169 3.30 2.73 18.28
N PHE A 170 3.83 1.91 17.37
CA PHE A 170 4.15 0.51 17.65
C PHE A 170 5.31 0.33 18.63
N LEU A 171 6.31 1.21 18.57
CA LEU A 171 7.41 1.25 19.54
C LEU A 171 6.90 1.54 20.96
N LEU A 172 6.02 2.53 21.12
CA LEU A 172 5.45 2.88 22.43
C LEU A 172 4.54 1.79 22.99
N ARG A 173 3.80 1.11 22.11
CA ARG A 173 2.84 0.07 22.52
C ARG A 173 3.49 -1.26 22.89
N THR A 174 4.67 -1.58 22.36
CA THR A 174 5.29 -2.89 22.57
C THR A 174 5.96 -3.02 23.95
N ARG A 175 5.73 -4.16 24.61
CA ARG A 175 6.37 -4.50 25.91
C ARG A 175 7.70 -5.26 25.75
N SER A 176 7.92 -5.89 24.58
CA SER A 176 9.12 -6.69 24.32
C SER A 176 10.32 -5.81 23.99
N ARG A 177 11.45 -6.04 24.69
CA ARG A 177 12.72 -5.31 24.45
C ARG A 177 13.23 -5.51 23.02
N LEU A 178 13.15 -6.72 22.47
CA LEU A 178 13.57 -7.00 21.09
C LEU A 178 12.76 -6.20 20.07
N ARG A 179 11.44 -6.17 20.22
CA ARG A 179 10.57 -5.38 19.32
C ARG A 179 10.85 -3.90 19.44
N LYS A 180 11.20 -3.40 20.63
CA LYS A 180 11.61 -2.00 20.80
C LYS A 180 12.86 -1.70 19.99
N ILE A 181 13.89 -2.55 20.09
CA ILE A 181 15.14 -2.38 19.34
C ILE A 181 14.86 -2.35 17.84
N VAL A 182 14.05 -3.29 17.32
CA VAL A 182 13.70 -3.35 15.90
C VAL A 182 12.99 -2.08 15.43
N TRP A 183 11.99 -1.60 16.16
CA TRP A 183 11.27 -0.38 15.79
C TRP A 183 12.11 0.89 15.95
N SER A 184 12.95 0.97 16.97
CA SER A 184 13.90 2.08 17.14
C SER A 184 14.89 2.14 15.98
N PHE A 185 15.45 0.99 15.59
CA PHE A 185 16.33 0.90 14.43
C PHE A 185 15.63 1.33 13.13
N ALA A 186 14.41 0.83 12.90
CA ALA A 186 13.60 1.23 11.75
C ALA A 186 13.36 2.74 11.69
N ILE A 187 13.03 3.37 12.81
CA ILE A 187 12.81 4.82 12.89
C ILE A 187 14.08 5.61 12.56
N VAL A 188 15.23 5.20 13.09
CA VAL A 188 16.51 5.84 12.76
C VAL A 188 16.82 5.73 11.27
N THR A 189 16.58 4.55 10.67
CA THR A 189 16.81 4.36 9.23
C THR A 189 15.84 5.18 8.38
N MET A 190 14.61 5.40 8.83
CA MET A 190 13.65 6.24 8.12
C MET A 190 14.07 7.71 8.07
N VAL A 191 14.75 8.22 9.10
CA VAL A 191 15.27 9.60 9.11
C VAL A 191 16.45 9.78 8.15
N GLY A 192 17.17 8.70 7.84
CA GLY A 192 18.32 8.75 6.94
C GLY A 192 17.98 8.68 5.45
N VAL A 193 16.74 8.28 5.09
CA VAL A 193 16.25 8.17 3.71
C VAL A 193 15.73 9.50 3.20
#